data_AF-A0A415Y5T1-F1
#
_entry.id   AF-A0A415Y5T1-F1
#
_cell.length_a   1.000
_cell.length_b   1.000
_cell.length_c   1.000
_cell.angle_alpha   90.00
_cell.angle_beta   90.00
_cell.angle_gamma   90.00
#
_symmetry.space_group_name_H-M   'P 1'
#
loop_
_entity.id
_entity.type
_entity.pdbx_description
1 polymer ?
#
loop_
_entity_poly.entity_id
_entity_poly.type
_entity_poly.pdbx_seq_one_letter_code
_entity_poly.pdbx_strand_id
1 'polypeptide(L)'
;MSDDPISFDHLSSLDPKKLEIIKFVISSCHGKPLELILPDLMAASSRLSEQGLSFTNEEISMIIDGLKESMSPEEQQRIDMIRPLIM
;
A
#
# COMPACT_ATOMS: atom_id res chain seq x y z
N MET A 1 -14.77 19.87 0.66
CA MET A 1 -13.75 19.44 1.63
C MET A 1 -14.05 17.98 1.93
N SER A 2 -13.52 17.08 1.11
CA SER A 2 -13.59 15.64 1.34
C SER A 2 -12.21 15.11 0.94
N ASP A 3 -11.22 15.58 1.69
CA ASP A 3 -9.91 14.94 1.75
C ASP A 3 -10.09 13.93 2.89
N ASP A 4 -10.82 12.85 2.61
CA ASP A 4 -10.97 11.76 3.56
C ASP A 4 -9.61 11.05 3.57
N PRO A 5 -8.80 11.21 4.64
CA PRO A 5 -7.53 10.54 4.69
C PRO A 5 -7.84 9.06 4.77
N ILE A 6 -7.30 8.30 3.83
CA ILE A 6 -7.40 6.85 3.80
C ILE A 6 -7.09 6.34 5.22
N SER A 7 -8.12 5.80 5.87
CA SER A 7 -8.07 5.54 7.31
C SER A 7 -7.36 4.23 7.58
N PHE A 8 -6.03 4.29 7.57
CA PHE A 8 -5.14 3.20 7.95
C PHE A 8 -5.01 3.05 9.47
N ASP A 9 -6.09 3.30 10.23
CA ASP A 9 -6.12 3.20 11.70
C ASP A 9 -5.68 1.80 12.18
N HIS A 10 -5.93 0.80 11.33
CA HIS A 10 -5.61 -0.62 11.49
C HIS A 10 -4.10 -0.91 11.38
N LEU A 11 -3.32 0.01 10.78
CA LEU A 11 -1.87 -0.12 10.60
C LEU A 11 -1.09 0.38 11.83
N SER A 12 -1.77 0.89 12.86
CA SER A 12 -1.15 1.38 14.10
C SER A 12 -0.39 0.32 14.89
N SER A 13 -0.68 -0.96 14.65
CA SER A 13 0.03 -2.10 15.24
C SER A 13 1.33 -2.48 14.50
N LEU A 14 1.61 -1.84 13.36
CA LEU A 14 2.80 -2.12 12.57
C LEU A 14 4.05 -1.49 13.14
N ASP A 15 5.18 -2.14 12.85
CA ASP A 15 6.50 -1.59 13.11
C ASP A 15 6.60 -0.17 12.54
N PRO A 16 7.20 0.79 13.27
CA PRO A 16 7.31 2.18 12.83
C PRO A 16 8.01 2.31 11.47
N LYS A 17 8.98 1.43 11.19
CA LYS A 17 9.66 1.35 9.89
C LYS A 17 8.73 0.95 8.76
N LYS A 18 7.83 -0.02 9.00
CA LYS A 18 6.80 -0.43 8.04
C LYS A 18 5.83 0.73 7.79
N LEU A 19 5.39 1.40 8.86
CA LEU A 19 4.50 2.56 8.78
C LEU A 19 5.09 3.70 7.94
N GLU A 20 6.37 4.01 8.07
CA GLU A 20 7.02 5.03 7.22
C GLU A 20 6.94 4.67 5.74
N ILE A 21 7.23 3.41 5.40
CA ILE A 21 7.18 2.93 4.02
C ILE A 21 5.76 2.99 3.47
N ILE A 22 4.78 2.56 4.26
CA ILE A 22 3.37 2.63 3.89
C ILE A 22 2.94 4.07 3.67
N LYS A 23 3.24 4.97 4.59
CA LYS A 23 2.93 6.41 4.46
C LYS A 23 3.59 7.03 3.23
N PHE A 24 4.83 6.64 2.93
CA PHE A 24 5.53 7.07 1.73
C PHE A 24 4.84 6.59 0.45
N VAL A 25 4.45 5.32 0.42
CA VAL A 25 3.73 4.69 -0.70
C VAL A 25 2.35 5.32 -0.89
N ILE A 26 1.59 5.56 0.19
CA ILE A 26 0.29 6.23 0.14
C ILE A 26 0.42 7.67 -0.34
N SER A 27 1.41 8.41 0.17
CA SER A 27 1.68 9.78 -0.28
C SER A 27 2.06 9.81 -1.76
N SER A 28 2.74 8.77 -2.24
CA SER A 28 3.07 8.59 -3.66
C SER A 28 1.87 8.08 -4.48
N CYS A 29 0.86 7.50 -3.82
CA CYS A 29 -0.36 6.96 -4.38
C CYS A 29 -1.46 7.99 -4.58
N HIS A 30 -1.40 9.12 -3.89
CA HIS A 30 -2.40 10.17 -3.99
C HIS A 30 -2.50 10.68 -5.44
N GLY A 31 -3.51 10.20 -6.16
CA GLY A 31 -3.75 10.50 -7.59
C GLY A 31 -2.98 9.63 -8.60
N LYS A 32 -2.36 8.51 -8.20
CA LYS A 32 -1.66 7.57 -9.09
C LYS A 32 -2.16 6.13 -8.92
N PRO A 33 -2.21 5.35 -10.01
CA PRO A 33 -2.65 3.97 -9.95
C PRO A 33 -1.60 3.09 -9.25
N LEU A 34 -2.04 2.16 -8.40
CA LEU A 34 -1.19 1.34 -7.54
C LEU A 34 -0.09 0.59 -8.30
N GLU A 35 -0.37 0.16 -9.54
CA GLU A 35 0.58 -0.45 -10.48
C GLU A 35 1.91 0.32 -10.64
N LEU A 36 1.88 1.66 -10.56
CA LEU A 36 3.08 2.49 -10.64
C LEU A 36 3.87 2.55 -9.34
N ILE A 37 3.24 2.14 -8.25
CA ILE A 37 3.71 2.28 -6.87
C ILE A 37 4.11 0.94 -6.29
N LEU A 38 3.60 -0.17 -6.84
CA LEU A 38 4.08 -1.52 -6.56
C LEU A 38 5.60 -1.67 -6.68
N PRO A 39 6.28 -1.18 -7.74
CA PRO A 39 7.73 -1.25 -7.80
C PRO A 39 8.41 -0.44 -6.69
N ASP A 40 7.88 0.73 -6.33
CA ASP A 40 8.36 1.54 -5.20
C ASP A 40 8.15 0.82 -3.86
N LEU A 41 6.96 0.25 -3.65
CA LEU A 41 6.62 -0.53 -2.47
C LEU A 41 7.47 -1.80 -2.38
N MET A 42 7.72 -2.50 -3.49
CA MET A 42 8.61 -3.67 -3.55
C MET A 42 10.05 -3.29 -3.23
N ALA A 43 10.57 -2.20 -3.81
CA ALA A 43 11.90 -1.71 -3.50
C ALA A 43 12.01 -1.35 -2.01
N ALA A 44 10.98 -0.70 -1.46
CA ALA A 44 10.90 -0.34 -0.07
C ALA A 44 10.78 -1.58 0.86
N SER A 45 9.95 -2.56 0.49
CA SER A 45 9.82 -3.85 1.17
C SER A 45 11.11 -4.66 1.11
N SER A 46 11.85 -4.59 0.01
CA SER A 46 13.15 -5.25 -0.13
C SER A 46 14.17 -4.65 0.85
N ARG A 47 14.20 -3.33 1.00
CA ARG A 47 15.02 -2.64 2.03
C ARG A 47 14.61 -2.99 3.46
N LEU A 48 13.31 -3.13 3.73
CA LEU A 48 12.82 -3.63 5.02
C LEU A 48 13.31 -5.07 5.24
N SER A 49 13.27 -5.92 4.21
CA SER A 49 13.67 -7.32 4.30
C SER A 49 15.15 -7.47 4.64
N GLU A 50 16.00 -6.56 4.17
CA GLU A 50 17.42 -6.49 4.58
C GLU A 50 17.59 -6.21 6.09
N GLN A 51 16.59 -5.57 6.71
CA GLN A 51 16.54 -5.32 8.16
C GLN A 51 15.79 -6.40 8.95
N GLY A 52 15.41 -7.50 8.28
CA GLY A 52 14.63 -8.59 8.89
C GLY A 52 13.15 -8.27 9.05
N LEU A 53 12.65 -7.23 8.38
CA LEU A 53 11.25 -6.83 8.40
C LEU A 53 10.62 -7.08 7.04
N SER A 54 9.44 -7.69 6.96
CA SER A 54 8.72 -7.83 5.70
C SER A 54 7.26 -7.54 5.93
N PHE A 55 6.58 -7.01 4.92
CA PHE A 55 5.12 -6.94 4.96
C PHE A 55 4.53 -8.34 4.88
N THR A 56 3.57 -8.65 5.74
CA THR A 56 2.82 -9.90 5.64
C THR A 56 1.70 -9.75 4.61
N ASN A 57 1.20 -10.86 4.08
CA ASN A 57 0.10 -10.84 3.11
C ASN A 57 -1.15 -10.15 3.68
N GLU A 58 -1.40 -10.27 4.99
CA GLU A 58 -2.49 -9.55 5.67
C GLU A 58 -2.26 -8.04 5.65
N GLU A 59 -1.05 -7.59 5.99
CA GLU A 59 -0.68 -6.16 5.98
C GLU A 59 -0.80 -5.57 4.57
N ILE A 60 -0.27 -6.27 3.56
CA ILE A 60 -0.40 -5.88 2.15
C ILE A 60 -1.87 -5.80 1.75
N SER A 61 -2.68 -6.79 2.13
CA SER A 61 -4.12 -6.77 1.81
C SER A 61 -4.83 -5.58 2.44
N MET A 62 -4.53 -5.24 3.69
CA MET A 62 -5.12 -4.07 4.37
C MET A 62 -4.72 -2.75 3.71
N ILE A 63 -3.45 -2.63 3.32
CA ILE A 63 -2.95 -1.45 2.59
C ILE A 63 -3.69 -1.30 1.26
N ILE A 64 -3.79 -2.39 0.50
CA ILE A 64 -4.47 -2.40 -0.80
C ILE A 64 -5.95 -2.07 -0.66
N ASP A 65 -6.66 -2.64 0.33
CA ASP A 65 -8.08 -2.37 0.55
C ASP A 65 -8.32 -0.88 0.89
N GLY A 66 -7.51 -0.30 1.79
CA GLY A 66 -7.60 1.12 2.11
C GLY A 66 -7.30 2.01 0.91
N LEU A 67 -6.26 1.68 0.12
CA LEU A 67 -5.95 2.41 -1.12
C LEU A 67 -7.11 2.32 -2.13
N LYS A 68 -7.71 1.13 -2.31
CA LYS A 68 -8.84 0.90 -3.22
C LYS A 68 -10.06 1.77 -2.86
N GLU A 69 -10.35 2.01 -1.59
CA GLU A 69 -11.48 2.87 -1.17
C GLU A 69 -11.39 4.30 -1.71
N SER A 70 -10.17 4.82 -1.87
CA SER A 70 -9.93 6.19 -2.38
C SER A 70 -9.79 6.28 -3.91
N MET A 71 -9.82 5.14 -4.61
CA MET A 71 -9.54 5.06 -6.05
C MET A 71 -10.80 4.96 -6.91
N SER A 72 -10.64 5.32 -8.19
CA SER A 72 -11.69 5.13 -9.20
C SER A 72 -11.97 3.64 -9.44
N PRO A 73 -13.19 3.27 -9.88
CA PRO A 73 -13.53 1.88 -10.20
C PRO A 73 -12.60 1.25 -11.25
N GLU A 74 -12.10 2.04 -12.21
CA GLU A 74 -11.10 1.60 -13.19
C GLU A 74 -9.78 1.18 -12.53
N GLU A 75 -9.29 1.95 -11.56
CA GLU A 75 -8.08 1.64 -10.80
C GLU A 75 -8.27 0.42 -9.90
N GLN A 76 -9.43 0.30 -9.24
CA GLN A 76 -9.76 -0.90 -8.47
C GLN A 76 -9.72 -2.17 -9.32
N GLN A 77 -10.26 -2.13 -10.55
CA GLN A 77 -10.20 -3.28 -11.46
C GLN A 77 -8.77 -3.64 -11.85
N ARG A 78 -7.93 -2.65 -12.18
CA ARG A 78 -6.53 -2.91 -12.51
C ARG A 78 -5.77 -3.55 -11.35
N ILE A 79 -6.04 -3.08 -10.13
CA ILE A 79 -5.48 -3.67 -8.91
C ILE A 79 -5.91 -5.13 -8.77
N ASP A 80 -7.18 -5.43 -9.01
CA ASP A 80 -7.69 -6.80 -8.92
C ASP A 80 -7.00 -7.74 -9.93
N MET A 81 -6.67 -7.24 -11.12
CA MET A 81 -5.94 -8.00 -12.14
C MET A 81 -4.48 -8.27 -11.77
N ILE A 82 -3.81 -7.35 -11.06
CA ILE A 82 -2.41 -7.50 -10.66
C ILE A 82 -2.24 -8.12 -9.26
N ARG A 83 -3.27 -8.11 -8.41
CA ARG A 83 -3.29 -8.74 -7.07
C ARG A 83 -2.69 -10.15 -7.03
N PRO A 84 -2.96 -11.07 -7.98
CA PRO A 84 -2.36 -12.40 -7.96
C PRO A 84 -0.86 -12.46 -8.35
N LEU A 85 -0.27 -11.37 -8.83
CA LEU A 85 1.16 -11.29 -9.17
C LEU A 85 2.03 -10.80 -8.00
N ILE A 86 1.40 -10.14 -7.01
CA ILE A 86 2.06 -9.49 -5.87
C ILE A 86 1.82 -10.22 -4.54
N MET A 87 0.83 -11.11 -4.47
CA MET A 87 0.55 -12.02 -3.33
C MET A 87 0.96 -13.45 -3.67
#